data_AF-A0A1V4MJ07-F1
#
_entry.id   AF-A0A1V4MJ07-F1
#
_cell.length_a   1.000
_cell.length_b   1.000
_cell.length_c   1.000
_cell.angle_alpha   90.00
_cell.angle_beta   90.00
_cell.angle_gamma   90.00
#
_symmetry.space_group_name_H-M   'P 1'
#
loop_
_entity.id
_entity.type
_entity.pdbx_description
1 polymer ?
#
loop_
_entity_poly.entity_id
_entity_poly.type
_entity_poly.pdbx_seq_one_letter_code
_entity_poly.pdbx_strand_id
1 'polypeptide(L)'
;MQKGFFSSLFDFSFTEFITPKIISILFIIGVIGSGISALGFIISGFASDVVMGILFLILSPIVFLLMVIVFRVYMEIIIILFKIYENIKTISESKENNPNTPPAPPVS
;
A
#
# COMPACT_ATOMS: atom_id res chain seq x y z
N MET A 1 15.04 20.45 -12.65
CA MET A 1 15.68 19.38 -11.87
C MET A 1 14.57 18.41 -11.43
N GLN A 2 14.67 17.14 -11.79
CA GLN A 2 13.69 16.13 -11.39
C GLN A 2 13.76 15.99 -9.86
N LYS A 3 12.65 16.19 -9.14
CA LYS A 3 12.60 16.00 -7.68
C LYS A 3 13.08 14.56 -7.37
N GLY A 4 14.07 14.42 -6.49
CA GLY A 4 14.53 13.11 -6.05
C GLY A 4 13.43 12.35 -5.30
N PHE A 5 13.48 11.02 -5.32
CA PHE A 5 12.52 10.13 -4.65
C PHE A 5 12.19 10.55 -3.21
N PHE A 6 13.20 10.84 -2.40
CA PHE A 6 13.04 11.29 -1.01
C PHE A 6 12.41 12.69 -0.92
N SER A 7 12.77 13.61 -1.81
CA SER A 7 12.15 14.94 -1.86
C SER A 7 10.67 14.88 -2.21
N SER A 8 10.26 13.88 -2.99
CA SER A 8 8.85 13.67 -3.32
C SER A 8 8.09 12.89 -2.23
N LEU A 9 8.77 12.03 -1.46
CA LEU A 9 8.20 11.33 -0.30
C LEU A 9 7.85 12.30 0.84
N PHE A 10 8.69 13.31 1.07
CA PHE A 10 8.44 14.37 2.05
C PHE A 10 7.71 15.58 1.45
N ASP A 11 7.07 15.43 0.29
CA ASP A 11 6.26 16.48 -0.31
C ASP A 11 4.88 16.54 0.34
N PHE A 12 4.76 17.30 1.43
CA PHE A 12 3.51 17.51 2.17
C PHE A 12 2.43 18.26 1.36
N SER A 13 2.74 18.72 0.15
CA SER A 13 1.79 19.36 -0.77
C SER A 13 0.92 18.35 -1.53
N PHE A 14 1.24 17.04 -1.49
CA PHE A 14 0.51 15.94 -2.15
C PHE A 14 0.12 16.20 -3.62
N THR A 15 0.86 17.07 -4.31
CA THR A 15 0.48 17.55 -5.65
C THR A 15 0.66 16.47 -6.72
N GLU A 16 1.44 15.44 -6.44
CA GLU A 16 1.61 14.26 -7.27
C GLU A 16 1.34 12.99 -6.45
N PHE A 17 0.53 12.06 -7.00
CA PHE A 17 0.25 10.78 -6.36
C PHE A 17 1.52 9.90 -6.35
N ILE A 18 2.26 9.93 -5.24
CA ILE A 18 3.49 9.14 -5.07
C ILE A 18 3.21 7.70 -4.63
N THR A 19 2.03 7.43 -4.07
CA THR A 19 1.65 6.12 -3.52
C THR A 19 1.92 4.94 -4.47
N PRO A 20 1.53 4.94 -5.76
CA PRO A 20 1.84 3.84 -6.66
C PRO A 20 3.35 3.67 -6.92
N LYS A 21 4.16 4.72 -6.79
CA LYS A 21 5.62 4.66 -6.95
C LYS A 21 6.32 4.03 -5.73
N ILE A 22 5.76 4.18 -4.52
CA ILE A 22 6.39 3.75 -3.26
C ILE A 22 5.79 2.48 -2.65
N ILE A 23 4.73 1.93 -3.26
CA ILE A 23 3.99 0.79 -2.71
C ILE A 23 4.87 -0.44 -2.46
N SER A 24 5.88 -0.69 -3.31
CA SER A 24 6.83 -1.78 -3.16
C SER A 24 7.71 -1.60 -1.91
N ILE A 25 8.14 -0.38 -1.63
CA ILE A 25 8.93 -0.02 -0.44
C ILE A 25 8.06 -0.14 0.81
N LEU A 26 6.83 0.35 0.77
CA LEU A 26 5.87 0.19 1.87
C LEU A 26 5.63 -1.29 2.20
N PHE A 27 5.49 -2.14 1.19
CA PHE A 27 5.34 -3.58 1.39
C PHE A 27 6.56 -4.18 2.09
N ILE A 28 7.79 -3.88 1.64
CA ILE A 28 9.02 -4.36 2.27
C ILE A 28 9.09 -3.92 3.74
N ILE A 29 8.80 -2.65 4.02
CA ILE A 29 8.76 -2.12 5.39
C ILE A 29 7.73 -2.87 6.23
N GLY A 30 6.54 -3.15 5.69
CA GLY A 30 5.49 -3.91 6.38
C GLY A 30 5.90 -5.35 6.69
N VAL A 31 6.58 -6.03 5.76
CA VAL A 31 7.11 -7.39 5.97
C VAL A 31 8.19 -7.39 7.06
N ILE A 32 9.14 -6.45 6.99
CA ILE A 32 10.19 -6.31 8.02
C ILE A 32 9.57 -6.01 9.37
N GLY A 33 8.63 -5.07 9.44
CA GLY A 33 7.89 -4.73 10.65
C GLY A 33 7.15 -5.93 11.24
N SER A 34 6.48 -6.71 10.40
CA SER A 34 5.82 -7.95 10.83
C SER A 34 6.82 -8.96 11.42
N GLY A 35 8.02 -9.07 10.85
CA GLY A 35 9.08 -9.93 11.37
C GLY A 35 9.62 -9.46 12.72
N ILE A 36 9.80 -8.15 12.89
CA ILE A 36 10.20 -7.54 14.17
C ILE A 36 9.12 -7.77 15.23
N SER A 37 7.84 -7.56 14.90
CA SER A 37 6.72 -7.83 15.79
C SER A 37 6.66 -9.31 16.19
N ALA A 38 6.88 -10.23 15.24
CA ALA A 38 6.93 -11.66 15.49
C ALA A 38 8.04 -12.05 16.48
N LEU A 39 9.24 -11.47 16.33
CA LEU A 39 10.35 -11.65 17.27
C LEU A 39 10.02 -11.05 18.64
N GLY A 40 9.42 -9.85 18.68
CA GLY A 40 8.98 -9.20 19.92
C GLY A 40 7.97 -10.07 20.69
N PHE A 41 7.01 -10.68 20.00
CA PHE A 41 6.08 -11.63 20.61
C PHE A 41 6.80 -12.81 21.23
N ILE A 42 7.71 -13.45 20.49
CA ILE A 42 8.49 -14.60 21.01
C ILE A 42 9.26 -14.20 22.28
N ILE A 43 9.98 -13.08 22.24
CA ILE A 43 10.76 -12.58 23.38
C ILE A 43 9.84 -12.30 24.59
N SER A 44 8.69 -11.65 24.36
CA SER A 44 7.73 -11.37 25.42
C SER A 44 7.13 -12.64 26.05
N GLY A 45 6.93 -13.70 25.26
CA GLY A 45 6.46 -14.99 25.75
C GLY A 45 7.48 -15.64 26.69
N PHE A 46 8.75 -15.68 26.28
CA PHE A 46 9.82 -16.22 27.11
C PHE A 46 10.15 -15.36 28.35
N ALA A 47 9.87 -14.05 28.29
CA ALA A 47 10.02 -13.16 29.44
C ALA A 47 8.94 -13.37 30.52
N SER A 48 7.78 -13.91 30.13
CA SER A 48 6.73 -14.30 31.09
C SER A 48 7.06 -15.65 31.72
N ASP A 49 7.12 -16.71 30.92
CA ASP A 49 7.36 -18.08 31.38
C ASP A 49 7.63 -19.04 30.20
N VAL A 50 8.27 -20.17 30.48
CA VAL A 50 8.77 -21.10 29.44
C VAL A 50 7.64 -21.66 28.58
N VAL A 51 6.48 -21.96 29.17
CA VAL A 51 5.32 -22.52 28.46
C VAL A 51 4.78 -21.50 27.46
N MET A 52 4.60 -20.23 27.87
CA MET A 52 4.18 -19.15 26.98
C MET A 52 5.22 -18.87 25.89
N GLY A 53 6.51 -18.91 26.21
CA GLY A 53 7.59 -18.78 25.23
C GLY A 53 7.51 -19.82 24.11
N ILE A 54 7.34 -21.10 24.45
CA ILE A 54 7.20 -22.18 23.47
C ILE A 54 5.92 -22.01 22.63
N LEU A 55 4.81 -21.65 23.28
CA LEU A 55 3.54 -21.41 22.58
C LEU A 55 3.69 -20.30 21.53
N PHE A 56 4.30 -19.17 21.89
CA PHE A 56 4.52 -18.04 20.99
C PHE A 56 5.58 -18.35 19.93
N LEU A 57 6.57 -19.17 20.21
CA LEU A 57 7.54 -19.63 19.20
C LEU A 57 6.85 -20.39 18.05
N ILE A 58 5.82 -21.18 18.35
CA ILE A 58 5.05 -21.95 17.36
C ILE A 58 4.00 -21.07 16.66
N LEU A 59 3.31 -20.21 17.40
CA LEU A 59 2.26 -19.35 16.85
C LEU A 59 2.80 -18.17 16.03
N SER A 60 3.95 -17.63 16.41
CA SER A 60 4.51 -16.41 15.80
C SER A 60 4.76 -16.53 14.29
N PRO A 61 5.32 -17.64 13.74
CA PRO A 61 5.41 -17.83 12.29
C PRO A 61 4.06 -17.82 11.57
N ILE A 62 3.01 -18.37 12.18
CA ILE A 62 1.66 -18.42 11.61
C ILE A 62 1.07 -17.01 11.57
N VAL A 63 1.19 -16.27 12.69
CA VAL A 63 0.76 -14.87 12.79
C VAL A 63 1.53 -13.98 11.81
N PHE A 64 2.84 -14.17 11.69
CA PHE A 64 3.68 -13.46 10.73
C PHE A 64 3.19 -13.66 9.29
N LEU A 65 2.98 -14.91 8.87
CA LEU A 65 2.48 -15.20 7.52
C LEU A 65 1.11 -14.57 7.28
N LEU A 66 0.20 -14.65 8.27
CA LEU A 66 -1.12 -14.06 8.18
C LEU A 66 -1.04 -12.53 8.03
N MET A 67 -0.18 -11.87 8.81
CA MET A 67 0.07 -10.43 8.70
C MET A 67 0.63 -10.04 7.34
N VAL A 68 1.60 -10.80 6.80
CA VAL A 68 2.16 -10.56 5.46
C VAL A 68 1.09 -10.70 4.38
N ILE A 69 0.21 -11.70 4.47
CA ILE A 69 -0.91 -11.89 3.53
C ILE A 69 -1.89 -10.72 3.61
N VAL A 70 -2.28 -10.30 4.82
CA VAL A 70 -3.18 -9.15 5.01
C VAL A 70 -2.55 -7.89 4.41
N PHE A 71 -1.26 -7.65 4.68
CA PHE A 71 -0.54 -6.51 4.12
C PHE A 71 -0.48 -6.57 2.59
N ARG A 72 -0.33 -7.76 2.02
CA ARG A 72 -0.34 -7.97 0.57
C ARG A 72 -1.67 -7.58 -0.05
N VAL A 73 -2.77 -8.08 0.50
CA VAL A 73 -4.14 -7.77 0.04
C VAL A 73 -4.40 -6.26 0.18
N TYR A 74 -3.99 -5.66 1.29
CA TYR A 74 -4.15 -4.22 1.51
C TYR A 74 -3.42 -3.39 0.44
N MET A 75 -2.17 -3.74 0.12
CA MET A 75 -1.42 -3.05 -0.94
C MET A 75 -2.03 -3.28 -2.32
N GLU A 76 -2.57 -4.46 -2.60
CA GLU A 76 -3.27 -4.74 -3.86
C GLU A 76 -4.51 -3.85 -4.01
N ILE A 77 -5.30 -3.68 -2.94
CA ILE A 77 -6.46 -2.79 -2.93
C ILE A 77 -6.03 -1.34 -3.23
N ILE A 78 -4.95 -0.86 -2.57
CA ILE A 78 -4.43 0.48 -2.82
C ILE A 78 -4.04 0.65 -4.29
N ILE A 79 -3.25 -0.28 -4.86
CA ILE A 79 -2.84 -0.22 -6.26
C ILE A 79 -4.06 -0.22 -7.20
N ILE A 80 -5.06 -1.06 -6.91
CA ILE A 80 -6.30 -1.15 -7.70
C ILE A 80 -7.02 0.20 -7.73
N LEU A 81 -7.12 0.90 -6.59
CA LEU A 81 -7.74 2.23 -6.54
C LEU A 81 -7.03 3.25 -7.44
N PHE A 82 -5.69 3.25 -7.45
CA PHE A 82 -4.92 4.11 -8.35
C PHE A 82 -5.13 3.74 -9.83
N LYS A 83 -5.14 2.45 -10.16
CA LYS A 83 -5.44 1.99 -11.53
C LYS A 83 -6.84 2.40 -11.98
N ILE A 84 -7.83 2.36 -11.09
CA ILE A 84 -9.19 2.83 -11.40
C ILE A 84 -9.18 4.34 -11.69
N TYR A 85 -8.48 5.13 -10.87
CA TYR A 85 -8.33 6.57 -11.10
C TYR A 85 -7.70 6.89 -12.47
N GLU A 86 -6.60 6.20 -12.82
CA GLU A 86 -5.95 6.35 -14.12
C GLU A 86 -6.86 5.97 -15.28
N ASN A 87 -7.58 4.85 -15.17
CA ASN A 87 -8.53 4.40 -16.19
C ASN A 87 -9.66 5.41 -16.42
N ILE A 88 -10.22 6.01 -15.35
CA ILE A 88 -11.27 7.03 -15.47
C ILE A 88 -10.74 8.26 -16.21
N LYS A 89 -9.51 8.70 -15.90
CA LYS A 89 -8.86 9.84 -16.58
C LYS A 89 -8.72 9.57 -18.08
N THR A 90 -8.22 8.39 -18.46
CA THR A 90 -8.08 8.01 -19.88
C THR A 90 -9.42 7.95 -20.61
N ILE A 91 -10.48 7.46 -19.96
CA ILE A 91 -11.83 7.45 -20.55
C ILE A 91 -12.34 8.87 -20.78
N SER A 92 -12.15 9.80 -19.83
CA SER A 92 -12.57 11.20 -20.01
C SER A 92 -11.86 11.88 -21.19
N GLU A 93 -10.54 11.70 -21.31
CA GLU A 93 -9.73 12.27 -22.39
C GLU A 93 -10.11 11.67 -23.76
N SER A 94 -10.42 10.37 -23.80
CA SER A 94 -10.85 9.70 -25.04
C SER A 94 -12.23 10.17 -25.51
N LYS A 95 -13.11 10.53 -24.56
CA LYS A 95 -14.45 11.05 -24.86
C LYS A 95 -14.40 12.47 -25.41
N GLU A 96 -13.49 13.30 -24.91
CA GLU A 96 -13.29 14.68 -25.37
C GLU A 96 -12.67 14.73 -26.77
N ASN A 97 -11.72 13.83 -27.08
CA ASN A 97 -11.03 13.79 -28.37
C ASN A 97 -11.78 13.02 -29.48
N ASN A 98 -13.00 12.53 -29.22
CA ASN A 98 -13.79 11.85 -30.24
C ASN A 98 -14.51 12.88 -31.14
N PRO A 99 -14.18 12.96 -32.44
CA PRO A 99 -14.76 13.94 -33.37
C PRO A 99 -16.26 13.74 -33.64
N ASN A 100 -16.84 12.61 -33.22
CA ASN A 100 -18.28 12.34 -33.34
C ASN A 100 -19.07 12.68 -32.07
N THR A 101 -18.46 13.31 -31.08
CA THR A 101 -19.14 13.68 -29.83
C THR A 101 -20.04 14.89 -30.09
N PRO A 102 -21.37 14.79 -29.90
CA PRO A 102 -22.27 15.92 -30.12
C PRO A 102 -21.91 17.10 -29.21
N PRO A 103 -22.03 18.36 -29.68
CA PRO A 103 -21.75 19.54 -28.86
C PRO A 103 -22.54 19.49 -27.56
N ALA A 104 -21.89 19.83 -26.43
CA ALA A 104 -22.57 19.91 -25.15
C ALA A 104 -23.79 20.84 -25.28
N PRO A 105 -24.97 20.44 -24.76
CA PRO A 105 -26.15 21.29 -24.82
C PRO A 105 -25.84 22.63 -24.13
N PRO A 106 -26.31 23.76 -24.70
CA PRO A 106 -26.05 25.07 -24.13
C PRO A 106 -26.54 25.10 -22.69
N VAL A 107 -25.61 25.35 -21.77
CA VAL A 107 -25.93 25.59 -20.36
C VAL A 107 -26.69 26.91 -20.27
N SER A 108 -27.97 26.81 -19.92
CA SER A 108 -28.89 27.93 -19.66
C SER A 108 -28.56 28.67 -18.38
#